data_AF-A0A060Y8R3-F1
#
_entry.id   AF-A0A060Y8R3-F1
#
_cell.length_a   1.000
_cell.length_b   1.000
_cell.length_c   1.000
_cell.angle_alpha   90.00
_cell.angle_beta   90.00
_cell.angle_gamma   90.00
#
_symmetry.space_group_name_H-M   'P 1'
#
loop_
_entity.id
_entity.type
_entity.pdbx_description
1 polymer ?
#
loop_
_entity_poly.entity_id
_entity_poly.type
_entity_poly.pdbx_seq_one_letter_code
_entity_poly.pdbx_strand_id
1 'polypeptide(L)'
;MKMEDMSLSGLDNTKLEALAQDIYSDLVEDACLGLCFEVHRAVKQGYFFLDDTDQESMKDFEIVDQPGVDIFGQVYNQWKNKECVCPNCNRSIAASRFAPHLEKCLGMGRNSSRIANRRIASSNNMNNKSESDQEDNDDVNDNDWSYGSEKKAKKRKSDKSGK
;
A
#
# COMPACT_ATOMS: atom_id res chain seq x y z
N MET A 1 10.81 38.46 -70.78
CA MET A 1 11.48 37.38 -70.02
C MET A 1 10.64 36.13 -70.28
N LYS A 2 11.06 35.29 -71.23
CA LYS A 2 10.36 34.05 -71.56
C LYS A 2 10.78 33.02 -70.51
N MET A 3 9.85 32.53 -69.71
CA MET A 3 10.09 31.35 -68.89
C MET A 3 9.97 30.16 -69.84
N GLU A 4 11.08 29.50 -70.09
CA GLU A 4 11.08 28.21 -70.78
C GLU A 4 10.47 27.21 -69.80
N ASP A 5 9.32 26.67 -70.18
CA ASP A 5 8.75 25.49 -69.53
C ASP A 5 9.78 24.37 -69.59
N MET A 6 10.38 24.09 -68.44
CA MET A 6 11.27 22.94 -68.25
C MET A 6 10.40 21.69 -68.25
N SER A 7 10.10 21.21 -69.46
CA SER A 7 9.38 19.97 -69.71
C SER A 7 10.06 18.82 -68.97
N LEU A 8 9.46 18.40 -67.85
CA LEU A 8 9.78 17.19 -67.08
C LEU A 8 9.44 15.89 -67.84
N SER A 9 9.43 15.91 -69.17
CA SER A 9 8.95 14.82 -70.02
C SER A 9 9.99 13.72 -70.26
N GLY A 10 10.91 13.50 -69.32
CA GLY A 10 12.08 12.64 -69.50
C GLY A 10 12.33 11.64 -68.37
N LEU A 11 11.33 11.33 -67.54
CA LEU A 11 11.43 10.27 -66.54
C LEU A 11 10.65 9.05 -67.04
N ASP A 12 11.33 7.90 -67.17
CA ASP A 12 10.68 6.63 -67.46
C ASP A 12 9.59 6.39 -66.40
N ASN A 13 8.32 6.52 -66.78
CA ASN A 13 7.18 6.39 -65.86
C ASN A 13 7.22 5.08 -65.07
N THR A 14 7.75 4.01 -65.67
CA THR A 14 7.96 2.71 -65.01
C THR A 14 8.96 2.76 -63.87
N LYS A 15 10.03 3.57 -63.97
CA LYS A 15 10.99 3.78 -62.87
C LYS A 15 10.37 4.60 -61.75
N LEU A 16 9.55 5.59 -62.11
CA LEU A 16 8.86 6.44 -61.16
C LEU A 16 7.80 5.65 -60.37
N GLU A 17 7.11 4.75 -61.05
CA GLU A 17 6.14 3.83 -60.45
C GLU A 17 6.82 2.77 -59.57
N ALA A 18 7.98 2.24 -59.99
CA ALA A 18 8.79 1.35 -59.15
C ALA A 18 9.25 2.04 -57.87
N LEU A 19 9.77 3.28 -57.97
CA LEU A 19 10.16 4.06 -56.79
C LEU A 19 8.99 4.36 -55.86
N ALA A 20 7.81 4.65 -56.42
CA ALA A 20 6.61 4.87 -55.62
C ALA A 20 6.16 3.60 -54.88
N GLN A 21 6.28 2.43 -55.52
CA GLN A 21 5.99 1.14 -54.89
C GLN A 21 6.98 0.81 -53.77
N ASP A 22 8.28 1.07 -53.97
CA ASP A 22 9.30 0.85 -52.94
C ASP A 22 9.00 1.69 -51.69
N ILE A 23 8.75 3.00 -51.88
CA ILE A 23 8.39 3.90 -50.77
C ILE A 23 7.09 3.45 -50.09
N TYR A 24 6.09 3.02 -50.86
CA TYR A 24 4.84 2.52 -50.32
C TYR A 24 5.06 1.26 -49.47
N SER A 25 5.88 0.31 -49.95
CA SER A 25 6.21 -0.92 -49.21
C SER A 25 6.88 -0.58 -47.88
N ASP A 26 7.89 0.30 -47.90
CA ASP A 26 8.61 0.71 -46.69
C ASP A 26 7.65 1.30 -45.64
N LEU A 27 6.73 2.17 -46.06
CA LEU A 27 5.75 2.77 -45.14
C LEU A 27 4.77 1.74 -44.56
N VAL A 28 4.35 0.76 -45.36
CA VAL A 28 3.47 -0.32 -44.91
C VAL A 28 4.19 -1.24 -43.94
N GLU A 29 5.43 -1.60 -44.24
CA GLU A 29 6.27 -2.44 -43.39
C GLU A 29 6.53 -1.77 -42.03
N ASP A 30 6.88 -0.48 -42.01
CA ASP A 30 7.08 0.30 -40.79
C ASP A 30 5.79 0.37 -39.95
N ALA A 31 4.64 0.61 -40.59
CA ALA A 31 3.35 0.62 -39.90
C ALA A 31 3.00 -0.75 -39.30
N CYS A 32 3.25 -1.84 -40.04
CA CYS A 32 3.02 -3.21 -39.58
C CYS A 32 3.95 -3.57 -38.42
N LEU A 33 5.22 -3.18 -38.49
CA LEU A 33 6.20 -3.39 -37.43
C LEU A 33 5.82 -2.62 -36.16
N GLY A 34 5.34 -1.38 -36.32
CA GLY A 34 4.79 -0.56 -35.23
C GLY A 34 3.67 -1.29 -34.49
N LEU A 35 2.66 -1.79 -35.22
CA LEU A 35 1.56 -2.57 -34.64
C LEU A 35 2.06 -3.85 -33.95
N CYS A 36 3.00 -4.58 -34.56
CA CYS A 36 3.61 -5.76 -33.96
C CYS A 36 4.26 -5.44 -32.61
N PHE A 37 4.97 -4.32 -32.50
CA PHE A 37 5.61 -3.91 -31.25
C PHE A 37 4.60 -3.48 -30.19
N GLU A 38 3.52 -2.80 -30.57
CA GLU A 38 2.45 -2.44 -29.63
C GLU A 38 1.80 -3.70 -29.04
N VAL A 39 1.43 -4.66 -29.88
CA VAL A 39 0.88 -5.95 -29.45
C VAL A 39 1.87 -6.72 -28.58
N HIS A 40 3.12 -6.83 -29.02
CA HIS A 40 4.16 -7.52 -28.24
C HIS A 40 4.38 -6.86 -26.87
N ARG A 41 4.40 -5.53 -26.82
CA ARG A 41 4.48 -4.77 -25.56
C ARG A 41 3.29 -5.08 -24.66
N ALA A 42 2.07 -5.05 -25.19
CA ALA A 42 0.86 -5.37 -24.45
C ALA A 42 0.91 -6.77 -23.84
N VAL A 43 1.36 -7.76 -24.61
CA VAL A 43 1.51 -9.14 -24.14
C VAL A 43 2.57 -9.23 -23.05
N LYS A 44 3.74 -8.60 -23.25
CA LYS A 44 4.86 -8.67 -22.28
C LYS A 44 4.56 -7.93 -20.97
N GLN A 45 3.79 -6.85 -21.03
CA GLN A 45 3.37 -6.09 -19.86
C GLN A 45 2.09 -6.64 -19.23
N GLY A 46 1.46 -7.64 -19.85
CA GLY A 46 0.32 -8.36 -19.30
C GLY A 46 -1.02 -7.61 -19.38
N TYR A 47 -1.13 -6.61 -20.27
CA TYR A 47 -2.38 -5.87 -20.49
C TYR A 47 -3.05 -6.17 -21.84
N PHE A 48 -2.51 -7.11 -22.62
CA PHE A 48 -3.16 -7.57 -23.85
C PHE A 48 -4.51 -8.21 -23.52
N PHE A 49 -5.56 -7.81 -24.22
CA PHE A 49 -6.97 -8.21 -23.98
C PHE A 49 -7.61 -7.75 -22.66
N LEU A 50 -7.10 -6.73 -21.96
CA LEU A 50 -7.85 -6.14 -20.85
C LEU A 50 -9.16 -5.49 -21.29
N ASP A 51 -9.20 -4.93 -22.51
CA ASP A 51 -10.39 -4.31 -23.09
C ASP A 51 -11.42 -5.32 -23.62
N ASP A 52 -11.06 -6.60 -23.74
CA ASP A 52 -11.96 -7.68 -24.19
C ASP A 52 -12.72 -8.32 -23.01
N THR A 53 -12.66 -7.71 -21.83
CA THR A 53 -13.54 -8.09 -20.72
C THR A 53 -14.99 -7.82 -21.13
N ASP A 54 -15.81 -8.86 -21.13
CA ASP A 54 -17.22 -8.79 -21.44
C ASP A 54 -17.90 -7.71 -20.58
N GLN A 55 -18.85 -6.99 -21.18
CA GLN A 55 -19.54 -5.89 -20.52
C GLN A 55 -20.32 -6.33 -19.25
N GLU A 56 -20.48 -7.63 -19.07
CA GLU A 56 -21.04 -8.25 -17.87
C GLU A 56 -19.98 -8.44 -16.78
N SER A 57 -18.79 -8.97 -17.08
CA SER A 57 -17.67 -9.03 -16.13
C SER A 57 -17.16 -7.65 -15.70
N MET A 58 -17.26 -6.63 -16.54
CA MET A 58 -16.93 -5.25 -16.18
C MET A 58 -17.87 -4.65 -15.11
N LYS A 59 -19.11 -5.14 -14.99
CA LYS A 59 -20.05 -4.69 -13.95
C LYS A 59 -19.64 -5.17 -12.56
N ASP A 60 -18.98 -6.32 -12.46
CA ASP A 60 -18.48 -6.84 -11.18
C ASP A 60 -17.37 -5.94 -10.58
N PHE A 61 -16.76 -5.08 -11.41
CA PHE A 61 -15.75 -4.10 -11.01
C PHE A 61 -16.25 -2.65 -11.03
N GLU A 62 -17.55 -2.44 -11.26
CA GLU A 62 -18.13 -1.10 -11.23
C GLU A 62 -18.09 -0.55 -9.81
N ILE A 63 -17.56 0.67 -9.65
CA ILE A 63 -17.41 1.30 -8.35
C ILE A 63 -18.78 1.70 -7.81
N VAL A 64 -19.15 1.14 -6.67
CA VAL A 64 -20.42 1.45 -5.98
C VAL A 64 -20.20 2.64 -5.04
N ASP A 65 -20.84 3.77 -5.33
CA ASP A 65 -20.86 4.97 -4.46
C ASP A 65 -22.20 5.05 -3.70
N GLN A 66 -22.31 4.26 -2.62
CA GLN A 66 -23.49 4.25 -1.75
C GLN A 66 -23.08 4.32 -0.27
N PRO A 67 -23.77 5.12 0.57
CA PRO A 67 -23.47 5.18 1.99
C PRO A 67 -23.69 3.83 2.69
N GLY A 68 -22.71 3.38 3.47
CA GLY A 68 -22.81 2.16 4.28
C GLY A 68 -22.35 0.87 3.61
N VAL A 69 -21.90 0.94 2.36
CA VAL A 69 -21.22 -0.16 1.64
C VAL A 69 -19.83 0.30 1.18
N ASP A 70 -18.94 -0.65 0.91
CA ASP A 70 -17.65 -0.35 0.29
C ASP A 70 -17.77 -0.14 -1.22
N ILE A 71 -16.65 0.16 -1.88
CA ILE A 71 -16.55 0.38 -3.33
C ILE A 71 -17.01 -0.82 -4.18
N PHE A 72 -17.13 -2.01 -3.58
CA PHE A 72 -17.61 -3.23 -4.22
C PHE A 72 -19.08 -3.54 -3.85
N GLY A 73 -19.78 -2.60 -3.19
CA GLY A 73 -21.15 -2.79 -2.74
C GLY A 73 -21.31 -3.76 -1.56
N GLN A 74 -20.22 -4.14 -0.89
CA GLN A 74 -20.27 -5.05 0.26
C GLN A 74 -20.53 -4.28 1.55
N VAL A 75 -21.46 -4.78 2.37
CA VAL A 75 -21.71 -4.24 3.70
C VAL A 75 -20.54 -4.60 4.62
N TYR A 76 -19.91 -3.59 5.24
CA TYR A 76 -18.82 -3.78 6.17
C TYR A 76 -19.29 -4.46 7.47
N ASN A 77 -19.19 -5.79 7.50
CA ASN A 77 -19.51 -6.60 8.68
C ASN A 77 -18.35 -6.59 9.68
N GLN A 78 -18.36 -5.63 10.60
CA GLN A 78 -17.38 -5.51 11.71
C GLN A 78 -17.29 -6.75 12.61
N TRP A 79 -18.33 -7.59 12.65
CA TRP A 79 -18.41 -8.74 13.54
C TRP A 79 -17.67 -10.00 13.07
N LYS A 80 -17.23 -10.06 11.81
CA LYS A 80 -16.45 -11.21 11.34
C LYS A 80 -14.98 -10.98 11.69
N ASN A 81 -14.53 -11.60 12.78
CA ASN A 81 -13.12 -11.64 13.13
C ASN A 81 -12.33 -12.25 11.97
N LYS A 82 -11.57 -11.44 11.24
CA LYS A 82 -10.64 -11.93 10.23
C LYS A 82 -9.46 -12.59 10.95
N GLU A 83 -9.06 -13.78 10.54
CA GLU A 83 -7.86 -14.45 11.05
C GLU A 83 -6.69 -14.23 10.09
N CYS A 84 -5.49 -14.12 10.65
CA CYS A 84 -4.24 -13.93 9.90
C CYS A 84 -3.15 -14.81 10.50
N VAL A 85 -2.22 -15.26 9.67
CA VAL A 85 -1.11 -16.11 10.10
C VAL A 85 0.14 -15.25 10.28
N CYS A 86 0.77 -15.32 11.45
CA CYS A 86 2.02 -14.60 11.68
C CYS A 86 3.16 -15.27 10.89
N PRO A 87 3.88 -14.54 10.02
CA PRO A 87 4.96 -15.12 9.21
C PRO A 87 6.19 -15.53 10.03
N ASN A 88 6.33 -15.05 11.27
CA ASN A 88 7.49 -15.36 12.13
C ASN A 88 7.28 -16.62 12.99
N CYS A 89 6.07 -16.83 13.50
CA CYS A 89 5.77 -17.97 14.39
C CYS A 89 4.70 -18.93 13.84
N ASN A 90 4.19 -18.68 12.63
CA ASN A 90 3.15 -19.44 11.92
C ASN A 90 1.87 -19.70 12.73
N ARG A 91 1.62 -18.88 13.75
CA ARG A 91 0.41 -18.97 14.57
C ARG A 91 -0.73 -18.20 13.91
N SER A 92 -1.91 -18.80 13.88
CA SER A 92 -3.16 -18.12 13.52
C SER A 92 -3.59 -17.18 14.64
N ILE A 93 -3.78 -15.91 14.31
CA ILE A 93 -4.12 -14.82 15.22
C ILE A 93 -5.29 -14.03 14.62
N ALA A 94 -6.23 -13.59 15.44
CA ALA A 94 -7.25 -12.63 14.99
C ALA A 94 -6.58 -11.33 14.55
N ALA A 95 -6.98 -10.78 13.40
CA ALA A 95 -6.42 -9.56 12.81
C ALA A 95 -6.44 -8.39 13.79
N SER A 96 -7.50 -8.26 14.61
CA SER A 96 -7.62 -7.26 15.68
C SER A 96 -6.53 -7.35 16.76
N ARG A 97 -5.90 -8.51 16.92
CA ARG A 97 -4.85 -8.79 17.91
C ARG A 97 -3.48 -9.03 17.28
N PHE A 98 -3.34 -8.75 15.99
CA PHE A 98 -2.08 -9.00 15.28
C PHE A 98 -0.98 -8.04 15.72
N ALA A 99 -1.27 -6.74 15.88
CA ALA A 99 -0.33 -5.75 16.38
C ALA A 99 0.27 -6.11 17.77
N PRO A 100 -0.53 -6.39 18.82
CA PRO A 100 0.03 -6.78 20.12
C PRO A 100 0.72 -8.16 20.11
N HIS A 101 0.46 -8.99 19.10
CA HIS A 101 1.22 -10.21 18.86
C HIS A 101 2.60 -9.90 18.28
N LEU A 102 2.70 -9.05 17.25
CA LEU A 102 3.97 -8.66 16.62
C LEU A 102 4.94 -8.02 17.61
N GLU A 103 4.45 -7.15 18.50
CA GLU A 103 5.26 -6.57 19.58
C GLU A 103 5.97 -7.65 20.41
N LYS A 104 5.28 -8.76 20.73
CA LYS A 104 5.85 -9.86 21.51
C LYS A 104 6.68 -10.80 20.65
N CYS A 105 6.23 -11.09 19.44
CA CYS A 105 6.82 -12.07 18.54
C CYS A 105 8.14 -11.59 17.93
N LEU A 106 8.25 -10.29 17.66
CA LEU A 106 9.47 -9.65 17.14
C LEU A 106 10.37 -9.13 18.27
N GLY A 107 9.97 -9.28 19.54
CA GLY A 107 10.75 -8.83 20.69
C GLY A 107 10.84 -7.30 20.87
N MET A 108 10.16 -6.52 20.03
CA MET A 108 10.12 -5.05 20.06
C MET A 108 9.19 -4.48 21.14
N GLY A 109 8.40 -5.32 21.80
CA GLY A 109 7.48 -4.91 22.86
C GLY A 109 8.17 -4.75 24.22
N ARG A 110 7.35 -4.57 25.25
CA ARG A 110 7.70 -4.41 26.67
C ARG A 110 8.40 -5.65 27.28
N ASN A 111 9.57 -6.02 26.77
CA ASN A 111 10.34 -7.19 27.19
C ASN A 111 11.25 -6.84 28.38
N SER A 112 11.99 -5.73 28.29
CA SER A 112 12.86 -5.21 29.36
C SER A 112 12.11 -4.98 30.66
N SER A 113 10.96 -4.29 30.61
CA SER A 113 10.13 -4.03 31.79
C SER A 113 9.54 -5.29 32.42
N ARG A 114 9.15 -6.28 31.60
CA ARG A 114 8.70 -7.59 32.12
C ARG A 114 9.85 -8.36 32.78
N ILE A 115 11.05 -8.32 32.21
CA ILE A 115 12.24 -8.96 32.77
C ILE A 115 12.66 -8.27 34.08
N ALA A 116 12.67 -6.95 34.12
CA ALA A 116 12.97 -6.16 35.31
C ALA A 116 11.98 -6.45 36.45
N ASN A 117 10.67 -6.40 36.18
CA ASN A 117 9.64 -6.72 37.19
C ASN A 117 9.74 -8.16 37.69
N ARG A 118 10.08 -9.12 36.83
CA ARG A 118 10.33 -10.50 37.25
C ARG A 118 11.55 -10.59 38.18
N ARG A 119 12.65 -9.88 37.87
CA ARG A 119 13.85 -9.85 38.72
C ARG A 119 13.54 -9.24 40.09
N ILE A 120 12.83 -8.11 40.13
CA ILE A 120 12.46 -7.42 41.38
C ILE A 120 11.52 -8.29 42.23
N ALA A 121 10.52 -8.94 41.62
CA ALA A 121 9.64 -9.86 42.35
C ALA A 121 10.37 -11.12 42.86
N SER A 122 11.37 -11.60 42.11
CA SER A 122 12.18 -12.76 42.52
C SER A 122 13.19 -12.39 43.61
N SER A 123 13.73 -11.17 43.59
CA SER A 123 14.67 -10.66 44.61
C SER A 123 13.97 -10.29 45.92
N ASN A 124 12.72 -9.81 45.85
CA ASN A 124 11.95 -9.48 47.05
C ASN A 124 11.58 -10.70 47.92
N ASN A 125 11.63 -11.93 47.38
CA ASN A 125 11.43 -13.13 48.20
C ASN A 125 12.69 -13.49 49.04
N MET A 126 13.83 -12.83 48.82
CA MET A 126 15.05 -13.05 49.61
C MET A 126 15.45 -11.87 50.50
N ASN A 127 14.82 -10.71 50.39
CA ASN A 127 15.28 -9.53 51.11
C ASN A 127 14.10 -8.67 51.60
N ASN A 128 13.57 -9.00 52.77
CA ASN A 128 12.93 -8.00 53.60
C ASN A 128 14.02 -7.06 54.13
N LYS A 129 13.99 -5.76 53.76
CA LYS A 129 14.32 -4.53 54.55
C LYS A 129 15.02 -3.40 53.74
N SER A 130 14.59 -2.16 54.01
CA SER A 130 15.00 -0.80 53.53
C SER A 130 14.46 -0.33 52.17
N GLU A 131 13.50 0.63 52.13
CA GLU A 131 13.63 2.12 52.22
C GLU A 131 14.40 2.71 51.00
N SER A 132 13.68 3.23 49.99
CA SER A 132 13.42 4.67 49.66
C SER A 132 14.70 5.38 49.16
N ASP A 133 14.78 6.12 48.04
CA ASP A 133 13.85 6.93 47.24
C ASP A 133 14.25 6.87 45.76
N GLN A 134 13.29 6.90 44.82
CA GLN A 134 13.54 7.03 43.38
C GLN A 134 13.13 8.44 42.93
N GLU A 135 14.10 9.20 42.42
CA GLU A 135 13.84 10.45 41.71
C GLU A 135 13.21 10.12 40.34
N ASP A 136 11.93 10.47 40.18
CA ASP A 136 11.20 10.47 38.90
C ASP A 136 11.86 11.53 37.99
N ASN A 137 12.55 11.07 36.95
CA ASN A 137 12.97 11.91 35.83
C ASN A 137 11.87 11.84 34.77
N ASP A 138 10.95 12.80 34.83
CA ASP A 138 9.83 12.91 33.91
C ASP A 138 10.34 13.23 32.49
N ASP A 139 10.28 12.24 31.60
CA ASP A 139 10.58 12.38 30.17
C ASP A 139 9.52 13.30 29.53
N VAL A 140 9.83 14.61 29.48
CA VAL A 140 8.96 15.67 28.93
C VAL A 140 8.97 15.62 27.39
N ASN A 141 8.56 14.51 26.80
CA ASN A 141 8.35 14.45 25.34
C ASN A 141 7.32 13.41 24.88
N ASP A 142 6.16 13.36 25.53
CA ASP A 142 4.98 12.68 24.99
C ASP A 142 4.14 13.68 24.18
N ASN A 143 4.59 14.01 22.96
CA ASN A 143 3.78 14.77 22.01
C ASN A 143 2.71 13.84 21.39
N ASP A 144 1.65 13.59 22.17
CA ASP A 144 0.49 12.74 21.88
C ASP A 144 -0.35 13.34 20.73
N TRP A 145 -0.17 12.84 19.51
CA TRP A 145 -1.04 13.10 18.34
C TRP A 145 -2.40 12.40 18.48
N SER A 146 -3.09 12.66 19.58
CA SER A 146 -4.47 12.23 19.79
C SER A 146 -5.42 13.33 19.32
N TYR A 147 -5.82 13.27 18.05
CA TYR A 147 -6.97 14.04 17.55
C TYR A 147 -8.24 13.50 18.22
N GLY A 148 -8.79 14.23 19.20
CA GLY A 148 -10.19 14.10 19.58
C GLY A 148 -10.55 13.40 20.91
N SER A 149 -9.76 13.56 21.98
CA SER A 149 -10.29 13.23 23.32
C SER A 149 -9.81 14.20 24.40
N GLU A 150 -10.68 15.16 24.71
CA GLU A 150 -10.53 16.10 25.83
C GLU A 150 -10.39 15.35 27.16
N LYS A 151 -9.19 15.35 27.74
CA LYS A 151 -8.89 14.73 29.04
C LYS A 151 -9.36 15.67 30.17
N LYS A 152 -10.51 15.41 30.80
CA LYS A 152 -10.82 15.98 32.14
C LYS A 152 -9.94 15.32 33.19
N ALA A 153 -8.99 16.07 33.73
CA ALA A 153 -8.09 15.64 34.80
C ALA A 153 -8.85 15.30 36.09
N LYS A 154 -8.72 14.06 36.58
CA LYS A 154 -9.13 13.67 37.94
C LYS A 154 -8.04 14.12 38.92
N LYS A 155 -8.30 15.20 39.65
CA LYS A 155 -7.48 15.66 40.78
C LYS A 155 -7.58 14.65 41.92
N ARG A 156 -6.46 14.01 42.28
CA ARG A 156 -6.31 13.20 43.51
C ARG A 156 -6.48 14.11 44.72
N LYS A 157 -7.39 13.78 45.64
CA LYS A 157 -7.56 14.48 46.92
C LYS A 157 -6.78 13.70 47.98
N SER A 158 -5.79 14.36 48.58
CA SER A 158 -4.90 13.81 49.60
C SER A 158 -5.64 13.47 50.89
N ASP A 159 -5.26 12.35 51.50
CA ASP A 159 -5.58 12.02 52.89
C ASP A 159 -5.14 13.14 53.83
N LYS A 160 -6.03 13.52 54.76
CA LYS A 160 -5.66 14.29 55.95
C LYS A 160 -6.23 13.56 57.15
N SER A 161 -5.33 12.84 57.82
CA SER A 161 -5.48 12.41 59.20
C SER A 161 -5.66 13.62 60.12
N GLY A 162 -6.55 13.50 61.10
CA GLY A 162 -6.79 14.55 62.08
C GLY A 162 -7.73 14.10 63.21
N LYS A 163 -7.09 13.64 64.30
CA LYS A 163 -7.57 13.45 65.68
C LYS A 163 -8.84 12.63 65.93
#